data_AF-A0A8W7Q0T6-F1
#
_entry.id   AF-A0A8W7Q0T6-F1
#
_cell.length_a   1.000
_cell.length_b   1.000
_cell.length_c   1.000
_cell.angle_alpha   90.00
_cell.angle_beta   90.00
_cell.angle_gamma   90.00
#
_symmetry.space_group_name_H-M   'P 1'
#
loop_
_entity.id
_entity.type
_entity.pdbx_description
1 polymer ?
#
loop_
_entity_poly.entity_id
_entity_poly.type
_entity_poly.pdbx_seq_one_letter_code
_entity_poly.pdbx_strand_id
1 'polypeptide(L)'
;LEYCTDILKTLLAELIEKCIDGKSHPKLLLRRTESVAEKMLSAWFTFLLYKFLKECAGEPLYMLFRAVKGQIDKGPVDAITHEARYSLSEEKLIRQMIEFKVITVYASITQPPILCNNIEMIPTNTENIPVKVLDCDSIGQVKEKCLDTIYKAIPWSQRPRKEDLDLEWRTGASGRLILYDEDSTSKTDGEWKKLNTLHHYRVSEGSCLSLVPKESSIYNITLLGEKYSEKIHKYETLNISKFVSPSPPFSRAGSPMNVDLQENSLKYWHLVKHHDSDGSKEGERVNKMVSEIYLTRLLATKVSVSASAAVCLVVLRCTRVY
;
A
#
# COMPACT_ATOMS: atom_id res chain seq x y z
N LEU A 1 25.42 9.59 22.31
CA LEU A 1 24.26 8.86 22.89
C LEU A 1 24.40 8.63 24.39
N GLU A 2 25.61 8.66 24.96
CA GLU A 2 25.87 8.42 26.38
C GLU A 2 25.02 9.30 27.32
N TYR A 3 25.14 10.62 27.24
CA TYR A 3 24.31 11.55 28.03
C TYR A 3 22.80 11.29 27.90
N CYS A 4 22.29 11.12 26.68
CA CYS A 4 20.86 10.83 26.46
C CYS A 4 20.42 9.50 27.07
N THR A 5 21.34 8.52 27.13
CA THR A 5 21.09 7.20 27.73
C THR A 5 21.00 7.33 29.25
N ASP A 6 21.85 8.16 29.86
CA ASP A 6 21.80 8.38 31.30
C ASP A 6 20.55 9.15 31.72
N ILE A 7 20.17 10.19 30.97
CA ILE A 7 18.87 10.87 31.17
C ILE A 7 17.71 9.89 31.02
N LEU A 8 17.73 9.02 30.01
CA LEU A 8 16.69 7.99 29.82
C LEU A 8 16.62 7.01 31.01
N LYS A 9 17.76 6.56 31.53
CA LYS A 9 17.81 5.68 32.71
C LYS A 9 17.19 6.35 33.93
N THR A 10 17.53 7.61 34.19
CA THR A 10 16.96 8.39 35.30
C THR A 10 15.44 8.53 35.16
N LEU A 11 14.96 8.94 33.98
CA LEU A 11 13.53 9.10 33.73
C LEU A 11 12.76 7.77 33.82
N LEU A 12 13.37 6.65 33.41
CA LEU A 12 12.77 5.33 33.56
C LEU A 12 12.73 4.87 35.02
N ALA A 13 13.77 5.17 35.81
CA ALA A 13 13.79 4.88 37.24
C ALA A 13 12.68 5.65 37.97
N GLU A 14 12.55 6.95 37.71
CA GLU A 14 11.46 7.78 38.25
C GLU A 14 10.07 7.26 37.84
N LEU A 15 9.93 6.79 36.59
CA LEU A 15 8.68 6.19 36.10
C LEU A 15 8.34 4.90 36.86
N ILE A 16 9.33 4.05 37.14
CA ILE A 16 9.18 2.82 37.91
C ILE A 16 8.75 3.13 39.34
N GLU A 17 9.45 4.05 40.02
CA GLU A 17 9.14 4.46 41.40
C GLU A 17 7.71 5.00 41.49
N LYS A 18 7.32 5.91 40.60
CA LYS A 18 5.96 6.44 40.55
C LYS A 18 4.89 5.37 40.33
N CYS A 19 5.20 4.34 39.55
CA CYS A 19 4.29 3.20 39.34
C CYS A 19 4.11 2.37 40.61
N ILE A 20 5.21 2.13 41.34
CA ILE A 20 5.20 1.38 42.60
C ILE A 20 4.42 2.16 43.67
N ASP A 21 4.70 3.46 43.82
CA ASP A 21 4.03 4.34 44.79
C ASP A 21 2.55 4.51 44.48
N GLY A 22 2.19 4.59 43.20
CA GLY A 22 0.81 4.63 42.73
C GLY A 22 0.04 3.32 42.90
N LYS A 23 0.63 2.29 43.54
CA LYS A 23 0.09 0.93 43.68
C LYS A 23 -0.35 0.32 42.35
N SER A 24 0.28 0.73 41.25
CA SER A 24 -0.01 0.20 39.93
C SER A 24 0.55 -1.21 39.82
N HIS A 25 -0.19 -2.10 39.18
CA HIS A 25 0.24 -3.49 39.03
C HIS A 25 1.53 -3.55 38.17
N PRO A 26 2.64 -4.15 38.62
CA PRO A 26 3.94 -4.09 37.93
C PRO A 26 3.91 -4.55 36.46
N LYS A 27 3.10 -5.56 36.13
CA LYS A 27 2.91 -6.03 34.74
C LYS A 27 2.25 -4.99 33.79
N LEU A 28 1.77 -3.87 34.31
CA LEU A 28 1.19 -2.78 33.51
C LEU A 28 2.21 -1.70 33.16
N LEU A 29 3.38 -1.69 33.80
CA LEU A 29 4.46 -0.76 33.49
C LEU A 29 4.94 -0.95 32.04
N LEU A 30 5.16 0.16 31.31
CA LEU A 30 5.52 0.19 29.88
C LEU A 30 4.49 -0.48 28.94
N ARG A 31 3.29 -0.84 29.41
CA ARG A 31 2.25 -1.46 28.57
C ARG A 31 1.65 -0.45 27.59
N ARG A 32 1.67 0.83 27.93
CA ARG A 32 1.19 1.95 27.11
C ARG A 32 2.31 2.96 26.95
N THR A 33 2.17 3.88 26.01
CA THR A 33 3.13 4.97 25.81
C THR A 33 2.46 6.27 26.25
N GLU A 34 2.60 6.60 27.54
CA GLU A 34 1.92 7.72 28.19
C GLU A 34 2.91 8.75 28.76
N SER A 35 4.20 8.42 28.83
CA SER A 35 5.27 9.28 29.32
C SER A 35 6.28 9.67 28.24
N VAL A 36 7.06 10.71 28.52
CA VAL A 36 8.22 11.10 27.70
C VAL A 36 9.30 10.01 27.75
N ALA A 37 9.51 9.38 28.91
CA ALA A 37 10.48 8.30 29.09
C ALA A 37 10.22 7.12 28.13
N GLU A 38 8.96 6.67 28.00
CA GLU A 38 8.57 5.58 27.09
C GLU A 38 8.77 5.94 25.60
N LYS A 39 8.47 7.18 25.22
CA LYS A 39 8.74 7.67 23.85
C LYS A 39 10.23 7.75 23.58
N MET A 40 11.02 8.25 24.53
CA MET A 40 12.47 8.30 24.45
C MET A 40 13.06 6.89 24.37
N LEU A 41 12.54 5.92 25.12
CA LEU A 41 12.96 4.53 25.06
C LEU A 41 12.74 3.93 23.66
N SER A 42 11.59 4.21 23.04
CA SER A 42 11.31 3.75 21.66
C SER A 42 12.27 4.37 20.64
N ALA A 43 12.56 5.67 20.77
CA ALA A 43 13.54 6.36 19.92
C ALA A 43 14.97 5.83 20.13
N TRP A 44 15.35 5.56 21.38
CA TRP A 44 16.63 4.98 21.74
C TRP A 44 16.83 3.61 21.10
N PHE A 45 15.84 2.71 21.18
CA PHE A 45 15.86 1.45 20.46
C PHE A 45 15.96 1.64 18.95
N THR A 46 15.24 2.62 18.38
CA THR A 46 15.27 2.89 16.94
C THR A 46 16.69 3.24 16.46
N PHE A 47 17.42 4.08 17.21
CA PHE A 47 18.80 4.44 16.86
C PHE A 47 19.76 3.25 16.98
N LEU A 48 19.67 2.49 18.08
CA LEU A 48 20.61 1.40 18.34
C LEU A 48 20.34 0.15 17.49
N LEU A 49 19.08 -0.13 17.18
CA LEU A 49 18.68 -1.27 16.36
C LEU A 49 18.75 -0.99 14.86
N TYR A 50 19.07 0.23 14.42
CA TYR A 50 19.19 0.54 12.99
C TYR A 50 20.23 -0.34 12.29
N LYS A 51 21.40 -0.55 12.90
CA LYS A 51 22.45 -1.41 12.33
C LYS A 51 21.97 -2.86 12.23
N PHE A 52 21.35 -3.39 13.29
CA PHE A 52 20.75 -4.72 13.29
C PHE A 52 19.65 -4.88 12.23
N LEU A 53 18.80 -3.86 12.06
CA LEU A 53 17.79 -3.86 11.01
C LEU A 53 18.45 -3.86 9.63
N LYS A 54 19.47 -3.04 9.41
CA LYS A 54 20.16 -2.96 8.11
C LYS A 54 20.92 -4.24 7.75
N GLU A 55 21.56 -4.87 8.73
CA GLU A 55 22.48 -5.99 8.50
C GLU A 55 21.84 -7.36 8.67
N CYS A 56 20.78 -7.49 9.48
CA CYS A 56 20.19 -8.78 9.82
C CYS A 56 18.69 -8.85 9.52
N ALA A 57 17.87 -7.96 10.10
CA ALA A 57 16.41 -8.14 10.11
C ALA A 57 15.70 -7.54 8.88
N GLY A 58 16.35 -6.63 8.15
CA GLY A 58 15.74 -5.85 7.07
C GLY A 58 15.36 -6.69 5.86
N GLU A 59 16.26 -7.57 5.40
CA GLU A 59 15.97 -8.48 4.29
C GLU A 59 14.83 -9.46 4.63
N PRO A 60 14.85 -10.21 5.76
CA PRO A 60 13.74 -11.06 6.16
C PRO A 60 12.41 -10.32 6.29
N LEU A 61 12.41 -9.12 6.86
CA LEU A 61 11.22 -8.28 6.99
C LEU A 61 10.68 -7.86 5.61
N TYR A 62 11.56 -7.45 4.70
CA TYR A 62 11.18 -7.12 3.33
C TYR A 62 10.66 -8.33 2.56
N MET A 63 11.30 -9.49 2.70
CA MET A 63 10.85 -10.74 2.08
C MET A 63 9.47 -11.18 2.60
N LEU A 64 9.20 -10.99 3.90
CA LEU A 64 7.86 -11.19 4.46
C LEU A 64 6.84 -10.24 3.82
N PHE A 65 7.15 -8.94 3.72
CA PHE A 65 6.29 -7.98 3.02
C PHE A 65 6.01 -8.41 1.59
N ARG A 66 7.04 -8.82 0.83
CA ARG A 66 6.91 -9.29 -0.56
C ARG A 66 6.08 -10.56 -0.66
N ALA A 67 6.23 -11.50 0.28
CA ALA A 67 5.45 -12.72 0.32
C ALA A 67 3.96 -12.43 0.59
N VAL A 68 3.66 -11.52 1.54
CA VAL A 68 2.28 -11.12 1.84
C VAL A 68 1.64 -10.39 0.66
N LYS A 69 2.29 -9.35 0.13
CA LYS A 69 1.79 -8.61 -1.03
C LYS A 69 1.58 -9.54 -2.24
N GLY A 70 2.58 -10.34 -2.57
CA GLY A 70 2.50 -11.30 -3.68
C GLY A 70 1.46 -12.40 -3.47
N GLN A 71 1.10 -12.75 -2.23
CA GLN A 71 0.02 -13.69 -1.96
C GLN A 71 -1.36 -13.04 -2.12
N ILE A 72 -1.52 -11.80 -1.66
CA ILE A 72 -2.75 -11.03 -1.82
C ILE A 72 -3.05 -10.80 -3.30
N ASP A 73 -2.04 -10.38 -4.08
CA ASP A 73 -2.18 -10.01 -5.50
C ASP A 73 -2.53 -11.19 -6.43
N LYS A 74 -2.43 -12.44 -5.97
CA LYS A 74 -2.85 -13.65 -6.72
C LYS A 74 -4.37 -13.78 -6.86
N GLY A 75 -5.13 -13.06 -6.04
CA GLY A 75 -6.59 -13.15 -5.99
C GLY A 75 -7.25 -11.78 -6.07
N PRO A 76 -8.57 -11.73 -6.29
CA PRO A 76 -9.30 -10.48 -6.37
C PRO A 76 -9.11 -9.63 -5.10
N VAL A 77 -8.87 -8.34 -5.33
CA VAL A 77 -8.79 -7.30 -4.29
C VAL A 77 -9.76 -6.19 -4.68
N ASP A 78 -10.67 -5.85 -3.79
CA ASP A 78 -11.60 -4.75 -4.00
C ASP A 78 -10.84 -3.41 -3.91
N ALA A 79 -11.03 -2.54 -4.89
CA ALA A 79 -10.28 -1.28 -5.00
C ALA A 79 -10.82 -0.20 -4.07
N ILE A 80 -12.05 -0.35 -3.58
CA ILE A 80 -12.75 0.61 -2.71
C ILE A 80 -12.65 0.15 -1.24
N THR A 81 -12.99 -1.10 -0.94
CA THR A 81 -13.05 -1.61 0.45
C THR A 81 -11.71 -2.15 0.95
N HIS A 82 -10.80 -2.44 0.02
CA HIS A 82 -9.53 -3.13 0.25
C HIS A 82 -9.69 -4.52 0.87
N GLU A 83 -10.86 -5.15 0.70
CA GLU A 83 -11.04 -6.57 0.99
C GLU A 83 -10.33 -7.40 -0.07
N ALA A 84 -9.74 -8.53 0.33
CA ALA A 84 -9.03 -9.43 -0.57
C ALA A 84 -9.48 -10.88 -0.42
N ARG A 85 -9.38 -11.66 -1.50
CA ARG A 85 -9.65 -13.11 -1.46
C ARG A 85 -8.64 -13.88 -0.60
N TYR A 86 -7.38 -13.46 -0.62
CA TYR A 86 -6.27 -14.07 0.12
C TYR A 86 -5.78 -13.14 1.24
N SER A 87 -6.71 -12.69 2.10
CA SER A 87 -6.41 -11.88 3.27
C SER A 87 -5.86 -12.75 4.42
N LEU A 88 -5.03 -12.15 5.29
CA LEU A 88 -4.66 -12.71 6.59
C LEU A 88 -5.58 -12.22 7.72
N SER A 89 -6.38 -11.18 7.47
CA SER A 89 -7.37 -10.62 8.40
C SER A 89 -8.77 -11.05 8.00
N GLU A 90 -9.54 -11.53 8.97
CA GLU A 90 -10.95 -11.90 8.78
C GLU A 90 -11.82 -10.71 8.36
N GLU A 91 -11.53 -9.52 8.88
CA GLU A 91 -12.26 -8.27 8.58
C GLU A 91 -12.03 -7.79 7.15
N LYS A 92 -10.91 -8.19 6.52
CA LYS A 92 -10.54 -7.81 5.16
C LYS A 92 -10.71 -8.95 4.15
N LEU A 93 -11.50 -9.96 4.48
CA LEU A 93 -11.75 -11.09 3.61
C LEU A 93 -12.98 -10.87 2.74
N ILE A 94 -12.84 -10.99 1.42
CA ILE A 94 -14.00 -10.97 0.51
C ILE A 94 -14.89 -12.18 0.79
N ARG A 95 -16.15 -11.90 1.18
CA ARG A 95 -17.19 -12.91 1.43
C ARG A 95 -18.08 -13.19 0.22
N GLN A 96 -17.99 -12.38 -0.83
CA GLN A 96 -18.74 -12.61 -2.06
C GLN A 96 -18.04 -13.61 -2.98
N MET A 97 -18.82 -14.34 -3.79
CA MET A 97 -18.29 -15.23 -4.81
C MET A 97 -17.89 -14.40 -6.03
N ILE A 98 -16.60 -14.14 -6.17
CA ILE A 98 -16.03 -13.44 -7.32
C ILE A 98 -15.35 -14.46 -8.23
N GLU A 99 -15.90 -14.60 -9.44
CA GLU A 99 -15.24 -15.30 -10.53
C GLU A 99 -14.15 -14.39 -11.13
N PHE A 100 -12.98 -14.95 -11.39
CA PHE A 100 -11.86 -14.22 -11.97
C PHE A 100 -10.98 -15.17 -12.77
N LYS A 101 -10.28 -14.61 -13.75
CA LYS A 101 -9.28 -15.28 -14.57
C LYS A 101 -7.95 -14.57 -14.41
N VAL A 102 -6.89 -15.34 -14.19
CA VAL A 102 -5.53 -14.82 -14.27
C VAL A 102 -5.18 -14.71 -15.75
N ILE A 103 -4.77 -13.53 -16.19
CA ILE A 103 -4.28 -13.29 -17.54
C ILE A 103 -2.88 -12.69 -17.52
N THR A 104 -2.08 -12.97 -18.55
CA THR A 104 -0.78 -12.36 -18.78
C THR A 104 -0.91 -11.25 -19.80
N VAL A 105 -0.53 -10.03 -19.44
CA VAL A 105 -0.44 -8.88 -20.35
C VAL A 105 1.02 -8.52 -20.59
N TYR A 106 1.34 -7.98 -21.75
CA TYR A 106 2.68 -7.50 -22.08
C TYR A 106 2.74 -5.99 -21.83
N ALA A 107 3.33 -5.61 -20.70
CA ALA A 107 3.42 -4.24 -20.25
C ALA A 107 4.66 -3.55 -20.80
N SER A 108 4.48 -2.35 -21.33
CA SER A 108 5.55 -1.44 -21.72
C SER A 108 5.40 -0.13 -20.95
N ILE A 109 6.47 0.66 -20.84
CA ILE A 109 6.35 2.06 -20.43
C ILE A 109 7.00 2.96 -21.47
N THR A 110 6.24 3.98 -21.89
CA THR A 110 6.67 4.97 -22.88
C THR A 110 7.03 6.23 -22.12
N GLN A 111 8.25 6.30 -21.56
CA GLN A 111 8.69 7.53 -20.90
C GLN A 111 9.40 8.46 -21.90
N PRO A 112 9.18 9.78 -21.86
CA PRO A 112 10.23 10.70 -22.28
C PRO A 112 11.46 10.46 -21.38
N PRO A 113 12.69 10.59 -21.88
CA PRO A 113 13.90 10.32 -21.10
C PRO A 113 13.93 11.22 -19.87
N ILE A 114 13.72 10.65 -18.68
CA ILE A 114 13.85 11.38 -17.42
C ILE A 114 15.34 11.38 -17.05
N LEU A 115 15.98 12.53 -17.23
CA LEU A 115 17.29 12.83 -16.67
C LEU A 115 17.12 13.18 -15.18
N CYS A 116 17.37 12.21 -14.30
CA CYS A 116 17.66 12.49 -12.90
C CYS A 116 19.17 12.32 -12.68
N ASN A 117 19.86 13.41 -12.31
CA ASN A 117 21.30 13.43 -12.01
C ASN A 117 22.22 12.89 -13.13
N ASN A 118 21.89 13.10 -14.41
CA ASN A 118 22.72 12.64 -15.55
C ASN A 118 22.94 11.11 -15.62
N ILE A 119 22.07 10.32 -14.99
CA ILE A 119 22.10 8.86 -15.11
C ILE A 119 20.84 8.42 -15.85
N GLU A 120 21.02 7.70 -16.96
CA GLU A 120 19.95 7.00 -17.66
C GLU A 120 19.34 5.96 -16.70
N MET A 121 18.17 6.28 -16.15
CA MET A 121 17.39 5.42 -15.25
C MET A 121 16.34 4.61 -16.00
N ILE A 122 16.51 4.41 -17.30
CA ILE A 122 15.64 3.53 -18.07
C ILE A 122 16.11 2.09 -17.83
N PRO A 123 15.28 1.19 -17.28
CA PRO A 123 15.59 -0.23 -17.28
C PRO A 123 15.99 -0.66 -18.70
N THR A 124 17.06 -1.44 -18.85
CA THR A 124 17.61 -1.83 -20.17
C THR A 124 16.62 -2.61 -21.06
N ASN A 125 15.42 -2.93 -20.57
CA ASN A 125 14.32 -3.52 -21.32
C ASN A 125 12.98 -3.16 -20.67
N THR A 126 12.35 -2.06 -21.08
CA THR A 126 11.02 -1.60 -20.60
C THR A 126 9.87 -1.98 -21.53
N GLU A 127 10.12 -2.81 -22.54
CA GLU A 127 9.14 -3.16 -23.56
C GLU A 127 8.67 -4.60 -23.42
N ASN A 128 7.35 -4.79 -23.55
CA ASN A 128 6.70 -6.10 -23.58
C ASN A 128 7.09 -7.01 -22.41
N ILE A 129 7.14 -6.48 -21.20
CA ILE A 129 7.39 -7.25 -19.99
C ILE A 129 6.11 -8.03 -19.62
N PRO A 130 6.16 -9.35 -19.45
CA PRO A 130 4.98 -10.13 -19.07
C PRO A 130 4.57 -9.84 -17.62
N VAL A 131 3.32 -9.42 -17.42
CA VAL A 131 2.73 -9.11 -16.11
C VAL A 131 1.48 -9.96 -15.92
N LYS A 132 1.41 -10.69 -14.80
CA LYS A 132 0.20 -11.43 -14.42
C LYS A 132 -0.77 -10.49 -13.72
N VAL A 133 -1.97 -10.38 -14.24
CA VAL A 133 -3.07 -9.58 -13.73
C VAL A 133 -4.34 -10.42 -13.67
N LEU A 134 -5.38 -9.92 -13.03
CA LEU A 134 -6.69 -10.56 -13.00
C LEU A 134 -7.64 -9.79 -13.92
N ASP A 135 -8.53 -10.47 -14.61
CA ASP A 135 -9.55 -9.81 -15.44
C ASP A 135 -10.47 -8.90 -14.61
N CYS A 136 -10.65 -9.20 -13.33
CA CYS A 136 -11.38 -8.38 -12.37
C CYS A 136 -10.54 -7.26 -11.71
N ASP A 137 -9.28 -7.04 -12.09
CA ASP A 137 -8.51 -5.90 -11.57
C ASP A 137 -9.05 -4.59 -12.17
N SER A 138 -9.12 -3.54 -11.35
CA SER A 138 -9.38 -2.18 -11.82
C SER A 138 -8.20 -1.66 -12.65
N ILE A 139 -8.43 -0.63 -13.47
CA ILE A 139 -7.36 -0.04 -14.29
C ILE A 139 -6.22 0.51 -13.42
N GLY A 140 -6.55 1.15 -12.30
CA GLY A 140 -5.57 1.58 -11.30
C GLY A 140 -4.71 0.43 -10.75
N GLN A 141 -5.32 -0.71 -10.43
CA GLN A 141 -4.59 -1.90 -9.94
C GLN A 141 -3.68 -2.49 -11.01
N VAL A 142 -4.11 -2.52 -12.26
CA VAL A 142 -3.29 -2.98 -13.39
C VAL A 142 -2.06 -2.08 -13.56
N LYS A 143 -2.23 -0.75 -13.49
CA LYS A 143 -1.12 0.19 -13.53
C LYS A 143 -0.10 -0.08 -12.42
N GLU A 144 -0.55 -0.33 -11.19
CA GLU A 144 0.32 -0.68 -10.07
C GLU A 144 1.09 -1.99 -10.32
N LYS A 145 0.42 -3.05 -10.78
CA LYS A 145 1.06 -4.34 -11.08
C LYS A 145 2.10 -4.24 -12.20
N CYS A 146 1.82 -3.43 -13.23
CA CYS A 146 2.77 -3.11 -14.28
C CYS A 146 3.99 -2.37 -13.72
N LEU A 147 3.79 -1.31 -12.94
CA LEU A 147 4.87 -0.56 -12.30
C LEU A 147 5.72 -1.43 -11.37
N ASP A 148 5.09 -2.29 -10.56
CA ASP A 148 5.80 -3.20 -9.66
C ASP A 148 6.67 -4.24 -10.39
N THR A 149 6.27 -4.62 -11.61
CA THR A 149 7.02 -5.57 -12.42
C THR A 149 8.14 -4.89 -13.20
N ILE A 150 7.83 -3.79 -13.89
CA ILE A 150 8.80 -3.02 -14.68
C ILE A 150 9.90 -2.42 -13.78
N TYR A 151 9.51 -1.83 -12.65
CA TYR A 151 10.41 -1.15 -11.72
C TYR A 151 10.77 -2.01 -10.50
N LYS A 152 10.75 -3.35 -10.63
CA LYS A 152 10.96 -4.29 -9.50
C LYS A 152 12.23 -4.00 -8.69
N ALA A 153 13.31 -3.57 -9.36
CA ALA A 153 14.61 -3.28 -8.76
C ALA A 153 14.81 -1.80 -8.34
N ILE A 154 13.86 -0.93 -8.64
CA ILE A 154 13.96 0.51 -8.36
C ILE A 154 13.17 0.84 -7.09
N PRO A 155 13.70 1.67 -6.16
CA PRO A 155 12.98 2.10 -4.96
C PRO A 155 11.66 2.79 -5.29
N TRP A 156 10.61 2.56 -4.49
CA TRP A 156 9.27 3.10 -4.73
C TRP A 156 9.25 4.63 -4.94
N SER A 157 10.05 5.37 -4.17
CA SER A 157 10.13 6.84 -4.24
C SER A 157 10.70 7.39 -5.56
N GLN A 158 11.39 6.56 -6.34
CA GLN A 158 11.97 6.93 -7.63
C GLN A 158 11.11 6.46 -8.81
N ARG A 159 9.99 5.79 -8.54
CA ARG A 159 9.08 5.30 -9.59
C ARG A 159 8.08 6.39 -9.98
N PRO A 160 7.58 6.35 -11.22
CA PRO A 160 6.41 7.14 -11.61
C PRO A 160 5.21 6.82 -10.73
N ARG A 161 4.37 7.82 -10.48
CA ARG A 161 3.10 7.63 -9.79
C ARG A 161 2.05 7.12 -10.77
N LYS A 162 1.16 6.24 -10.32
CA LYS A 162 0.10 5.67 -11.18
C LYS A 162 -0.90 6.73 -11.64
N GLU A 163 -1.05 7.81 -10.89
CA GLU A 163 -1.96 8.92 -11.17
C GLU A 163 -1.49 9.77 -12.35
N ASP A 164 -0.17 9.83 -12.57
CA ASP A 164 0.48 10.57 -13.66
C ASP A 164 0.56 9.78 -14.97
N LEU A 165 0.07 8.54 -14.96
CA LEU A 165 0.13 7.61 -16.08
C LEU A 165 -1.28 7.22 -16.55
N ASP A 166 -1.43 7.17 -17.86
CA ASP A 166 -2.52 6.52 -18.56
C ASP A 166 -2.12 5.11 -18.98
N LEU A 167 -3.10 4.22 -19.07
CA LEU A 167 -2.91 2.84 -19.52
C LEU A 167 -3.48 2.71 -20.94
N GLU A 168 -2.59 2.67 -21.93
CA GLU A 168 -2.94 2.50 -23.35
C GLU A 168 -2.96 1.02 -23.71
N TRP A 169 -4.09 0.53 -24.22
CA TRP A 169 -4.20 -0.80 -24.81
C TRP A 169 -4.03 -0.73 -26.33
N ARG A 170 -3.11 -1.53 -26.86
CA ARG A 170 -2.87 -1.67 -28.31
C ARG A 170 -3.76 -2.79 -28.89
N THR A 171 -4.88 -2.41 -29.50
CA THR A 171 -5.90 -3.34 -30.02
C THR A 171 -5.62 -3.78 -31.46
N GLY A 172 -4.37 -4.12 -31.77
CA GLY A 172 -3.98 -4.60 -33.11
C GLY A 172 -4.41 -3.63 -34.23
N ALA A 173 -5.22 -4.11 -35.18
CA ALA A 173 -5.73 -3.33 -36.30
C ALA A 173 -6.73 -2.22 -35.90
N SER A 174 -7.29 -2.29 -34.69
CA SER A 174 -8.29 -1.34 -34.17
C SER A 174 -7.67 -0.10 -33.51
N GLY A 175 -6.34 0.01 -33.49
CA GLY A 175 -5.64 1.20 -33.02
C GLY A 175 -5.20 1.13 -31.55
N ARG A 176 -5.29 2.27 -30.86
CA ARG A 176 -4.86 2.46 -29.47
C ARG A 176 -6.05 2.99 -28.67
N LEU A 177 -6.27 2.47 -27.48
CA LEU A 177 -7.35 2.89 -26.58
C LEU A 177 -6.80 3.14 -25.18
N ILE A 178 -7.05 4.32 -24.61
CA ILE A 178 -6.72 4.57 -23.21
C ILE A 178 -7.83 4.02 -22.32
N LEU A 179 -7.46 3.24 -21.32
CA LEU A 179 -8.37 2.66 -20.34
C LEU A 179 -8.40 3.55 -19.09
N TYR A 180 -9.59 3.71 -18.52
CA TYR A 180 -9.80 4.50 -17.30
C TYR A 180 -10.58 3.68 -16.28
N ASP A 181 -10.38 3.97 -14.99
CA ASP A 181 -11.24 3.40 -13.93
C ASP A 181 -12.70 3.87 -14.07
N GLU A 182 -12.92 5.02 -14.73
CA GLU A 182 -14.23 5.58 -15.06
C GLU A 182 -14.21 6.25 -16.44
N ASP A 183 -15.20 5.95 -17.28
CA ASP A 183 -15.45 6.61 -18.56
C ASP A 183 -16.93 6.58 -18.96
N SER A 184 -17.25 7.03 -20.17
CA SER A 184 -18.61 7.02 -20.71
C SER A 184 -19.23 5.61 -20.87
N THR A 185 -18.42 4.55 -20.78
CA THR A 185 -18.87 3.16 -20.88
C THR A 185 -19.10 2.52 -19.51
N SER A 186 -18.74 3.20 -18.41
CA SER A 186 -18.88 2.69 -17.04
C SER A 186 -20.32 2.34 -16.69
N LYS A 187 -20.50 1.17 -16.08
CA LYS A 187 -21.83 0.68 -15.67
C LYS A 187 -22.34 1.46 -14.46
N THR A 188 -23.54 2.00 -14.58
CA THR A 188 -24.28 2.68 -13.50
C THR A 188 -25.49 1.86 -13.08
N ASP A 189 -25.75 1.86 -11.78
CA ASP A 189 -26.88 1.17 -11.13
C ASP A 189 -27.44 2.09 -10.03
N GLY A 190 -28.43 2.90 -10.41
CA GLY A 190 -28.96 3.97 -9.57
C GLY A 190 -27.88 4.99 -9.19
N GLU A 191 -27.67 5.20 -7.89
CA GLU A 191 -26.62 6.08 -7.34
C GLU A 191 -25.22 5.46 -7.38
N TRP A 192 -25.09 4.20 -7.83
CA TRP A 192 -23.82 3.49 -7.82
C TRP A 192 -23.17 3.45 -9.20
N LYS A 193 -21.87 3.73 -9.27
CA LYS A 193 -21.04 3.54 -10.46
C LYS A 193 -19.99 2.47 -10.21
N LYS A 194 -19.89 1.51 -11.13
CA LYS A 194 -18.90 0.43 -11.05
C LYS A 194 -17.57 0.89 -11.67
N LEU A 195 -16.46 0.67 -10.97
CA LEU A 195 -15.13 0.86 -11.57
C LEU A 195 -14.92 -0.10 -12.74
N ASN A 196 -14.34 0.43 -13.82
CA ASN A 196 -13.99 -0.36 -14.99
C ASN A 196 -12.82 -1.30 -14.67
N THR A 197 -12.87 -2.48 -15.26
CA THR A 197 -11.88 -3.56 -15.09
C THR A 197 -11.36 -4.03 -16.44
N LEU A 198 -10.32 -4.86 -16.47
CA LEU A 198 -9.88 -5.49 -17.72
C LEU A 198 -11.00 -6.29 -18.40
N HIS A 199 -11.82 -6.97 -17.60
CA HIS A 199 -12.99 -7.71 -18.07
C HIS A 199 -14.03 -6.78 -18.72
N HIS A 200 -14.25 -5.58 -18.17
CA HIS A 200 -15.15 -4.58 -18.75
C HIS A 200 -14.75 -4.22 -20.18
N TYR A 201 -13.47 -3.95 -20.41
CA TYR A 201 -12.92 -3.65 -21.73
C TYR A 201 -12.66 -4.89 -22.60
N ARG A 202 -12.91 -6.10 -22.08
CA ARG A 202 -12.65 -7.39 -22.75
C ARG A 202 -11.18 -7.56 -23.16
N VAL A 203 -10.25 -7.07 -22.33
CA VAL A 203 -8.82 -7.30 -22.52
C VAL A 203 -8.53 -8.79 -22.41
N SER A 204 -7.77 -9.33 -23.37
CA SER A 204 -7.53 -10.77 -23.50
C SER A 204 -6.09 -11.16 -23.13
N GLU A 205 -5.86 -12.45 -22.93
CA GLU A 205 -4.52 -13.03 -22.72
C GLU A 205 -3.55 -12.56 -23.82
N GLY A 206 -2.36 -12.13 -23.42
CA GLY A 206 -1.32 -11.66 -24.32
C GLY A 206 -1.52 -10.26 -24.89
N SER A 207 -2.50 -9.49 -24.39
CA SER A 207 -2.69 -8.10 -24.80
C SER A 207 -1.48 -7.22 -24.45
N CYS A 208 -1.09 -6.33 -25.36
CA CYS A 208 -0.03 -5.35 -25.13
C CYS A 208 -0.62 -4.08 -24.49
N LEU A 209 -0.13 -3.72 -23.30
CA LEU A 209 -0.51 -2.52 -22.56
C LEU A 209 0.71 -1.60 -22.39
N SER A 210 0.54 -0.31 -22.64
CA SER A 210 1.60 0.68 -22.48
C SER A 210 1.20 1.69 -21.42
N LEU A 211 2.07 1.90 -20.44
CA LEU A 211 1.99 3.04 -19.53
C LEU A 211 2.52 4.28 -20.25
N VAL A 212 1.70 5.32 -20.36
CA VAL A 212 2.06 6.58 -21.04
C VAL A 212 1.84 7.77 -20.09
N PRO A 213 2.75 8.75 -20.04
CA PRO A 213 2.54 9.97 -19.25
C PRO A 213 1.31 10.73 -19.72
N LYS A 214 0.52 11.22 -18.76
CA LYS A 214 -0.58 12.14 -19.05
C LYS A 214 -0.04 13.45 -19.62
N GLU A 215 -0.70 14.00 -20.64
CA GLU A 215 -0.30 15.27 -21.26
C GLU A 215 -0.18 16.42 -20.24
N SER A 216 -1.06 16.47 -19.23
CA SER A 216 -0.99 17.45 -18.14
C SER A 216 0.23 17.27 -17.22
N SER A 217 0.72 16.04 -17.04
CA SER A 217 1.92 15.75 -16.25
C SER A 217 3.21 16.14 -16.99
N ILE A 218 3.20 16.14 -18.33
CA ILE A 218 4.32 16.62 -19.15
C ILE A 218 4.56 18.12 -18.90
N TYR A 219 3.50 18.95 -18.91
CA TYR A 219 3.63 20.39 -18.63
C TYR A 219 4.16 20.70 -17.22
N ASN A 220 3.75 19.94 -16.20
CA ASN A 220 4.27 20.08 -14.84
C ASN A 220 5.75 19.71 -14.73
N ILE A 221 6.20 18.67 -15.44
CA ILE A 221 7.62 18.26 -15.47
C ILE A 221 8.49 19.33 -16.14
N THR A 222 8.05 19.90 -17.28
CA THR A 222 8.81 20.94 -17.99
C THR A 222 8.97 22.21 -17.14
N LEU A 223 7.92 22.60 -16.39
CA LEU A 223 7.97 23.76 -15.49
C LEU A 223 8.90 23.56 -14.29
N LEU A 224 9.09 22.31 -13.85
CA LEU A 224 10.03 21.92 -12.79
C LEU A 224 11.47 21.84 -13.30
N GLY A 225 11.67 21.42 -14.56
CA GLY A 225 12.98 21.34 -15.21
C GLY A 225 13.65 22.70 -15.41
N GLU A 226 12.89 23.74 -15.77
CA GLU A 226 13.44 25.09 -16.00
C GLU A 226 13.89 25.80 -14.71
N LYS A 227 13.25 25.51 -13.56
CA LYS A 227 13.54 26.20 -12.29
C LYS A 227 14.75 25.64 -11.52
N TYR A 228 15.27 24.47 -11.91
CA TYR A 228 16.37 23.82 -11.20
C TYR A 228 17.77 24.13 -11.73
N SER A 229 17.91 24.85 -12.87
CA SER A 229 19.22 25.05 -13.49
C SER A 229 20.04 26.23 -12.97
N GLU A 230 19.50 27.15 -12.16
CA GLU A 230 20.23 28.40 -11.86
C GLU A 230 20.63 28.72 -10.41
N LYS A 231 20.17 28.03 -9.35
CA LYS A 231 20.59 28.42 -7.97
C LYS A 231 20.67 27.26 -6.97
N ILE A 232 21.80 26.56 -6.94
CA ILE A 232 22.22 25.82 -5.73
C ILE A 232 23.71 26.06 -5.50
N HIS A 233 24.04 27.17 -4.83
CA HIS A 233 25.19 27.23 -3.96
C HIS A 233 24.80 27.88 -2.65
N LYS A 234 25.20 27.18 -1.57
CA LYS A 234 25.46 27.67 -0.21
C LYS A 234 24.28 27.73 0.79
N TYR A 235 24.31 26.73 1.68
CA TYR A 235 23.78 26.67 3.05
C TYR A 235 22.33 27.08 3.30
N GLU A 236 21.43 26.09 3.35
CA GLU A 236 20.20 26.19 4.13
C GLU A 236 19.70 24.81 4.60
N THR A 237 20.27 24.34 5.71
CA THR A 237 19.60 23.40 6.60
C THR A 237 18.49 24.15 7.33
N LEU A 238 17.28 23.55 7.39
CA LEU A 238 16.06 23.99 8.11
C LEU A 238 14.90 24.57 7.26
N ASN A 239 14.53 23.95 6.12
CA ASN A 239 13.15 24.11 5.62
C ASN A 239 12.61 22.94 4.76
N ILE A 240 12.76 21.70 5.23
CA ILE A 240 11.98 20.56 4.72
C ILE A 240 10.58 20.63 5.37
N SER A 241 9.69 21.46 4.82
CA SER A 241 8.29 21.53 5.25
C SER A 241 7.28 21.55 4.10
N LYS A 242 7.68 21.29 2.85
CA LYS A 242 6.75 21.31 1.69
C LYS A 242 6.62 20.02 0.87
N PHE A 243 7.17 18.90 1.33
CA PHE A 243 6.90 17.59 0.72
C PHE A 243 6.04 16.74 1.65
N VAL A 244 4.74 17.04 1.68
CA VAL A 244 3.75 16.12 2.26
C VAL A 244 3.46 15.04 1.21
N SER A 245 4.23 13.96 1.26
CA SER A 245 3.65 12.65 0.99
C SER A 245 2.60 12.39 2.07
N PRO A 246 1.35 12.01 1.74
CA PRO A 246 0.40 11.62 2.77
C PRO A 246 0.85 10.28 3.34
N SER A 247 1.66 10.32 4.39
CA SER A 247 1.80 9.20 5.30
C SER A 247 0.42 8.93 5.91
N PRO A 248 -0.02 7.66 6.05
CA PRO A 248 -1.28 7.38 6.71
C PRO A 248 -1.17 7.89 8.16
N PRO A 249 -2.14 8.68 8.65
CA PRO A 249 -2.08 9.13 10.03
C PRO A 249 -2.19 7.92 10.95
N PHE A 250 -1.23 7.77 11.87
CA PHE A 250 -1.39 6.95 13.06
C PHE A 250 -2.48 7.59 13.92
N SER A 251 -3.75 7.30 13.60
CA SER A 251 -4.89 7.71 14.41
C SER A 251 -5.49 6.50 15.09
N ARG A 252 -5.38 6.55 16.42
CA ARG A 252 -6.16 5.78 17.38
C ARG A 252 -7.65 5.83 17.02
N ALA A 253 -8.34 4.73 17.27
CA ALA A 253 -9.80 4.64 17.26
C ALA A 253 -10.44 5.80 18.04
N GLY A 254 -11.40 6.50 17.42
CA GLY A 254 -12.17 7.55 18.05
C GLY A 254 -13.04 8.34 17.07
N SER A 255 -14.26 7.82 16.83
CA SER A 255 -15.47 8.48 16.31
C SER A 255 -15.53 8.89 14.81
N PRO A 256 -16.62 8.56 14.08
CA PRO A 256 -16.82 8.99 12.71
C PRO A 256 -17.24 10.46 12.66
N MET A 257 -16.56 11.27 11.86
CA MET A 257 -17.07 12.58 11.47
C MET A 257 -18.14 12.38 10.40
N ASN A 258 -19.40 12.59 10.77
CA ASN A 258 -20.49 12.80 9.83
C ASN A 258 -20.25 14.12 9.11
N VAL A 259 -19.95 14.05 7.82
CA VAL A 259 -20.04 15.19 6.90
C VAL A 259 -21.19 14.87 5.95
N ASP A 260 -22.41 15.13 6.41
CA ASP A 260 -23.59 15.14 5.56
C ASP A 260 -23.55 16.40 4.69
N LEU A 261 -22.90 16.29 3.53
CA LEU A 261 -23.08 17.20 2.39
C LEU A 261 -23.80 16.40 1.30
N GLN A 262 -25.12 16.50 1.36
CA GLN A 262 -26.05 15.86 0.44
C GLN A 262 -26.08 16.63 -0.89
N GLU A 263 -25.02 16.48 -1.69
CA GLU A 263 -25.03 16.72 -3.13
C GLU A 263 -24.91 15.36 -3.81
N ASN A 264 -26.03 14.80 -4.29
CA ASN A 264 -26.19 13.75 -5.31
C ASN A 264 -24.91 12.95 -5.69
N SER A 265 -24.21 12.38 -4.70
CA SER A 265 -22.84 11.90 -4.89
C SER A 265 -22.91 10.47 -5.34
N LEU A 266 -22.57 10.26 -6.61
CA LEU A 266 -22.41 8.92 -7.16
C LEU A 266 -21.45 8.13 -6.25
N LYS A 267 -21.95 7.03 -5.68
CA LYS A 267 -21.17 6.10 -4.87
C LYS A 267 -20.42 5.14 -5.80
N TYR A 268 -19.16 4.84 -5.51
CA TYR A 268 -18.35 3.94 -6.33
C TYR A 268 -18.22 2.56 -5.70
N TRP A 269 -18.23 1.51 -6.53
CA TRP A 269 -17.96 0.15 -6.09
C TRP A 269 -17.10 -0.60 -7.12
N HIS A 270 -16.38 -1.63 -6.67
CA HIS A 270 -15.53 -2.44 -7.53
C HIS A 270 -16.05 -3.88 -7.65
N LEU A 271 -15.77 -4.72 -6.65
CA LEU A 271 -16.17 -6.13 -6.60
C LEU A 271 -17.33 -6.34 -5.64
N VAL A 272 -17.31 -5.62 -4.52
CA VAL A 272 -18.29 -5.75 -3.44
C VAL A 272 -19.12 -4.48 -3.35
N LYS A 273 -20.43 -4.61 -3.56
CA LYS A 273 -21.41 -3.56 -3.27
C LYS A 273 -21.91 -3.77 -1.85
N HIS A 274 -21.40 -2.99 -0.89
CA HIS A 274 -22.07 -2.88 0.41
C HIS A 274 -23.30 -2.02 0.19
N HIS A 275 -24.46 -2.66 0.06
CA HIS A 275 -25.69 -1.93 0.29
C HIS A 275 -25.65 -1.43 1.73
N ASP A 276 -25.91 -0.14 1.94
CA ASP A 276 -26.32 0.38 3.23
C ASP A 276 -27.62 -0.38 3.57
N SER A 277 -27.50 -1.54 4.23
CA SER A 277 -28.65 -2.24 4.74
C SER A 277 -29.32 -1.32 5.74
N ASP A 278 -30.53 -0.89 5.39
CA ASP A 278 -31.62 -0.46 6.24
C ASP A 278 -31.25 -0.38 7.72
N GLY A 279 -31.28 0.84 8.27
CA GLY A 279 -31.25 1.14 9.69
C GLY A 279 -32.46 0.60 10.47
N SER A 280 -32.89 -0.62 10.20
CA SER A 280 -33.96 -1.31 10.90
C SER A 280 -33.62 -2.80 11.07
N LYS A 281 -32.59 -3.05 11.90
CA LYS A 281 -32.51 -4.15 12.88
C LYS A 281 -31.21 -4.02 13.67
N GLU A 282 -31.12 -2.95 14.47
CA GLU A 282 -30.33 -2.97 15.70
C GLU A 282 -30.82 -4.15 16.55
N GLY A 283 -29.97 -5.14 16.81
CA GLY A 283 -30.30 -6.19 17.78
C GLY A 283 -29.75 -7.58 17.53
N GLU A 284 -29.09 -7.85 16.40
CA GLU A 284 -28.48 -9.15 16.19
C GLU A 284 -27.02 -8.97 15.75
N ARG A 285 -26.15 -8.80 16.76
CA ARG A 285 -24.73 -9.18 16.63
C ARG A 285 -24.70 -10.68 16.39
N VAL A 286 -25.01 -11.07 15.17
CA VAL A 286 -24.84 -12.43 14.71
C VAL A 286 -23.34 -12.64 14.64
N ASN A 287 -22.80 -13.21 15.73
CA ASN A 287 -21.67 -14.13 15.71
C ASN A 287 -21.98 -15.23 14.67
N LYS A 288 -22.01 -14.87 13.39
CA LYS A 288 -22.09 -15.82 12.29
C LYS A 288 -20.69 -16.36 12.25
N MET A 289 -20.51 -17.54 12.85
CA MET A 289 -19.29 -18.32 12.74
C MET A 289 -18.71 -18.12 11.34
N VAL A 290 -17.42 -17.85 11.26
CA VAL A 290 -16.70 -17.83 9.99
C VAL A 290 -17.07 -19.12 9.27
N SER A 291 -17.85 -19.00 8.19
CA SER A 291 -18.18 -20.17 7.37
C SER A 291 -16.89 -20.89 7.05
N GLU A 292 -16.88 -22.22 7.18
CA GLU A 292 -15.67 -23.05 7.06
C GLU A 292 -14.88 -22.76 5.78
N ILE A 293 -15.55 -22.32 4.71
CA ILE A 293 -14.92 -21.89 3.46
C ILE A 293 -14.00 -20.69 3.63
N TYR A 294 -14.36 -19.72 4.46
CA TYR A 294 -13.56 -18.52 4.73
C TYR A 294 -12.39 -18.84 5.66
N LEU A 295 -12.61 -19.70 6.66
CA LEU A 295 -11.53 -20.18 7.52
C LEU A 295 -10.46 -20.91 6.69
N THR A 296 -10.89 -21.75 5.74
CA THR A 296 -9.96 -22.44 4.83
C THR A 296 -9.12 -21.46 4.00
N ARG A 297 -9.71 -20.35 3.53
CA ARG A 297 -8.96 -19.30 2.81
C ARG A 297 -7.93 -18.59 3.70
N LEU A 298 -8.31 -18.25 4.94
CA LEU A 298 -7.40 -17.63 5.92
C LEU A 298 -6.23 -18.58 6.23
N LEU A 299 -6.52 -19.86 6.46
CA LEU A 299 -5.50 -20.88 6.74
C LEU A 299 -4.58 -21.09 5.54
N ALA A 300 -5.10 -21.20 4.32
CA ALA A 300 -4.30 -21.34 3.11
C ALA A 300 -3.36 -20.13 2.90
N THR A 301 -3.87 -18.93 3.13
CA THR A 301 -3.07 -17.69 3.05
C THR A 301 -1.97 -17.68 4.13
N LYS A 302 -2.32 -18.00 5.37
CA LYS A 302 -1.38 -18.12 6.49
C LYS A 302 -0.27 -19.13 6.19
N VAL A 303 -0.61 -20.30 5.67
CA VAL A 303 0.38 -21.33 5.29
C VAL A 303 1.31 -20.81 4.19
N SER A 304 0.76 -20.13 3.18
CA SER A 304 1.54 -19.62 2.03
C SER A 304 2.63 -18.62 2.41
N VAL A 305 2.43 -17.83 3.48
CA VAL A 305 3.42 -16.85 3.96
C VAL A 305 4.20 -17.32 5.19
N SER A 306 3.88 -18.50 5.73
CA SER A 306 4.41 -18.99 7.02
C SER A 306 5.93 -19.14 7.03
N ALA A 307 6.55 -19.59 5.93
CA ALA A 307 7.99 -19.74 5.83
C ALA A 307 8.73 -18.40 5.97
N SER A 308 8.31 -17.37 5.22
CA SER A 308 8.88 -16.01 5.33
C SER A 308 8.65 -15.41 6.72
N ALA A 309 7.48 -15.67 7.32
CA ALA A 309 7.18 -15.20 8.68
C ALA A 309 8.07 -15.89 9.72
N ALA A 310 8.30 -17.20 9.60
CA ALA A 310 9.16 -17.96 10.48
C ALA A 310 10.62 -17.48 10.40
N VAL A 311 11.15 -17.28 9.20
CA VAL A 311 12.52 -16.74 9.01
C VAL A 311 12.65 -15.35 9.66
N CYS A 312 11.68 -14.46 9.42
CA CYS A 312 11.67 -13.13 10.02
C CYS A 312 11.64 -13.19 11.56
N LEU A 313 10.77 -14.03 12.14
CA LEU A 313 10.66 -14.22 13.59
C LEU A 313 11.92 -14.82 14.21
N VAL A 314 12.56 -15.78 13.53
CA VAL A 314 13.83 -16.37 14.00
C VAL A 314 14.90 -15.28 14.06
N VAL A 315 15.06 -14.46 13.02
CA VAL A 315 16.08 -13.39 13.03
C VAL A 315 15.80 -12.36 14.11
N LEU A 316 14.55 -11.95 14.30
CA LEU A 316 14.18 -10.99 15.35
C LEU A 316 14.43 -11.55 16.77
N ARG A 317 14.21 -12.85 16.98
CA ARG A 317 14.40 -13.50 18.30
C ARG A 317 15.81 -14.01 18.56
N CYS A 318 16.57 -14.33 17.52
CA CYS A 318 17.97 -14.75 17.60
C CYS A 318 18.93 -13.57 17.82
N THR A 319 18.42 -12.40 18.21
CA THR A 319 19.19 -11.38 18.91
C THR A 319 19.70 -11.96 20.23
N ARG A 320 20.75 -12.78 20.16
CA ARG A 320 21.80 -12.71 21.17
C ARG A 320 22.25 -11.25 21.13
N VAL A 321 21.78 -10.49 22.10
CA VAL A 321 22.24 -9.14 22.39
C VAL A 321 23.76 -9.27 22.52
N TYR A 322 24.49 -8.85 21.49
CA TYR A 322 25.94 -8.74 21.51
C TYR A 322 26.34 -7.45 22.20
#